data_AF-A0A924BQU6-F1
#
_entry.id   AF-A0A924BQU6-F1
#
_cell.length_a   1.000
_cell.length_b   1.000
_cell.length_c   1.000
_cell.angle_alpha   90.00
_cell.angle_beta   90.00
_cell.angle_gamma   90.00
#
_symmetry.space_group_name_H-M   'P 1'
#
loop_
_entity.id
_entity.type
_entity.pdbx_description
1 polymer ?
#
loop_
_entity_poly.entity_id
_entity_poly.type
_entity_poly.pdbx_seq_one_letter_code
_entity_poly.pdbx_strand_id
1 'polypeptide(L)'
;MTEVIVSAAIKRCGTEQPDVIGRTLTSGPLSVELDKGNLRYLKVGGVEVLRALAFLVRDENWGTYVPAVSDLVVDQRADSFSVSYRATCERGGRRLVCEAHIDGRSDGC
;
A
#
# COMPACT_ATOMS: atom_id res chain seq x y z
N MET A 1 24.45 -11.68 -31.58
CA MET A 1 23.43 -11.95 -30.55
C MET A 1 23.89 -11.23 -29.30
N THR A 2 23.32 -10.06 -29.01
CA THR A 2 23.77 -9.23 -27.88
C THR A 2 23.23 -9.84 -26.59
N GLU A 3 24.12 -10.16 -25.66
CA GLU A 3 23.75 -10.71 -24.36
C GLU A 3 23.01 -9.63 -23.57
N VAL A 4 21.74 -9.88 -23.25
CA VAL A 4 20.94 -8.96 -22.43
C VAL A 4 21.39 -9.14 -20.99
N ILE A 5 22.17 -8.18 -20.47
CA ILE A 5 22.53 -8.15 -19.06
C ILE A 5 21.29 -7.77 -18.26
N VAL A 6 20.71 -8.77 -17.59
CA VAL A 6 19.57 -8.58 -16.69
C VAL A 6 20.08 -8.17 -15.30
N SER A 7 19.47 -7.13 -14.74
CA SER A 7 19.81 -6.59 -13.42
C SER A 7 19.61 -7.59 -12.29
N ALA A 8 20.24 -7.35 -11.14
CA ALA A 8 20.02 -8.16 -9.94
C ALA A 8 18.58 -8.05 -9.41
N ALA A 9 17.95 -6.89 -9.55
CA ALA A 9 16.58 -6.64 -9.12
C ALA A 9 15.59 -7.50 -9.92
N ILE A 10 15.71 -7.49 -11.25
CA ILE A 10 14.89 -8.36 -12.12
C ILE A 10 15.14 -9.84 -11.81
N LYS A 11 16.39 -10.25 -11.56
CA LYS A 11 16.72 -11.65 -11.21
C LYS A 11 16.09 -12.10 -9.89
N ARG A 12 15.95 -11.21 -8.89
CA ARG A 12 15.45 -11.56 -7.55
C ARG A 12 13.95 -11.35 -7.39
N CYS A 13 13.42 -10.31 -8.03
CA CYS A 13 12.09 -9.79 -7.76
C CYS A 13 11.21 -9.73 -9.02
N GLY A 14 11.77 -10.00 -10.20
CA GLY A 14 11.03 -9.91 -11.47
C GLY A 14 10.67 -8.49 -11.90
N THR A 15 11.17 -7.46 -11.21
CA THR A 15 10.89 -6.04 -11.48
C THR A 15 12.07 -5.15 -11.12
N GLU A 16 12.19 -4.00 -11.80
CA GLU A 16 13.07 -2.88 -11.40
C GLU A 16 12.40 -1.96 -10.36
N GLN A 17 11.12 -2.20 -10.06
CA GLN A 17 10.38 -1.36 -9.13
C GLN A 17 11.01 -1.45 -7.73
N PRO A 18 11.46 -0.32 -7.15
CA PRO A 18 12.07 -0.33 -5.84
C PRO A 18 11.02 -0.63 -4.77
N ASP A 19 11.47 -1.32 -3.72
CA ASP A 19 10.72 -1.42 -2.48
C ASP A 19 10.67 -0.06 -1.79
N VAL A 20 9.54 0.26 -1.17
CA VAL A 20 9.33 1.54 -0.49
C VAL A 20 9.03 1.24 0.96
N ILE A 21 9.82 1.83 1.86
CA ILE A 21 9.57 1.72 3.30
C ILE A 21 8.27 2.44 3.61
N GLY A 22 7.24 1.70 4.01
CA GLY A 22 5.95 2.27 4.38
C GLY A 22 6.00 3.02 5.70
N ARG A 23 4.96 3.81 5.96
CA ARG A 23 4.77 4.52 7.24
C ARG A 23 4.06 3.61 8.23
N THR A 24 4.68 3.27 9.34
CA THR A 24 3.98 2.56 10.43
C THR A 24 3.00 3.51 11.15
N LEU A 25 1.75 3.07 11.26
CA LEU A 25 0.69 3.69 12.04
C LEU A 25 0.39 2.85 13.28
N THR A 26 0.07 3.51 14.38
CA THR A 26 -0.18 2.85 15.67
C THR A 26 -1.42 3.40 16.34
N SER A 27 -2.14 2.54 17.06
CA SER A 27 -3.33 2.88 17.83
C SER A 27 -3.52 1.88 18.97
N GLY A 28 -3.08 2.22 20.18
CA GLY A 28 -3.01 1.25 21.29
C GLY A 28 -2.21 -0.01 20.90
N PRO A 29 -2.78 -1.23 21.00
CA PRO A 29 -2.08 -2.47 20.64
C PRO A 29 -1.99 -2.71 19.12
N LEU A 30 -2.70 -1.91 18.30
CA LEU A 30 -2.72 -2.02 16.85
C LEU A 30 -1.49 -1.34 16.24
N SER A 31 -0.85 -2.01 15.29
CA SER A 31 0.14 -1.40 14.39
C SER A 31 -0.05 -1.91 12.98
N VAL A 32 0.17 -1.05 11.98
CA VAL A 32 0.04 -1.41 10.56
C VAL A 32 0.97 -0.53 9.74
N GLU A 33 1.49 -1.04 8.64
CA GLU A 33 2.32 -0.27 7.71
C GLU A 33 1.47 0.24 6.54
N LEU A 34 1.50 1.54 6.28
CA LEU A 34 0.90 2.19 5.12
C LEU A 34 1.93 2.33 4.00
N ASP A 35 1.73 1.63 2.90
CA ASP A 35 2.57 1.64 1.70
C ASP A 35 1.73 1.94 0.45
N LYS A 36 1.93 3.12 -0.15
CA LYS A 36 1.23 3.58 -1.38
C LYS A 36 -0.29 3.39 -1.31
N GLY A 37 -0.88 3.68 -0.15
CA GLY A 37 -2.32 3.53 0.12
C GLY A 37 -2.74 2.13 0.57
N ASN A 38 -1.86 1.13 0.50
CA ASN A 38 -2.11 -0.22 0.98
C ASN A 38 -1.71 -0.36 2.44
N LEU A 39 -2.40 -1.23 3.17
CA LEU A 39 -2.02 -1.64 4.50
C LEU A 39 -1.26 -2.97 4.45
N ARG A 40 -0.18 -3.06 5.20
CA ARG A 40 0.74 -4.19 5.29
C ARG A 40 1.01 -4.54 6.76
N TYR A 41 1.22 -5.82 7.04
CA TYR A 41 1.70 -6.31 8.34
C TYR A 41 0.89 -5.80 9.54
N LEU A 42 -0.44 -5.86 9.45
CA LEU A 42 -1.31 -5.44 10.54
C LEU A 42 -1.12 -6.40 11.72
N LYS A 43 -0.74 -5.83 12.85
CA LYS A 43 -0.39 -6.52 14.09
C LYS A 43 -1.23 -6.02 15.24
N VAL A 44 -1.61 -6.95 16.12
CA VAL A 44 -2.25 -6.65 17.41
C VAL A 44 -1.40 -7.22 18.51
N GLY A 45 -0.94 -6.38 19.44
CA GLY A 45 -0.03 -6.80 20.52
C GLY A 45 1.30 -7.38 19.99
N GLY A 46 1.74 -6.93 18.81
CA GLY A 46 2.95 -7.43 18.14
C GLY A 46 2.77 -8.69 17.28
N VAL A 47 1.62 -9.36 17.34
CA VAL A 47 1.32 -10.54 16.52
C VAL A 47 0.69 -10.11 15.20
N GLU A 48 1.26 -10.53 14.06
CA GLU A 48 0.67 -10.29 12.73
C GLU A 48 -0.63 -11.09 12.59
N VAL A 49 -1.74 -10.37 12.41
CA VAL A 49 -3.07 -10.99 12.24
C VAL A 49 -3.60 -10.82 10.82
N LEU A 50 -3.12 -9.82 10.07
CA LEU A 50 -3.46 -9.63 8.66
C LEU A 50 -2.25 -9.10 7.88
N ARG A 51 -1.83 -9.83 6.85
CA ARG A 51 -0.66 -9.47 6.05
C ARG A 51 -0.87 -8.26 5.16
N ALA A 52 -2.06 -8.11 4.59
CA ALA A 52 -2.32 -7.12 3.55
C ALA A 52 -3.80 -6.76 3.43
N LEU A 53 -4.09 -5.46 3.28
CA LEU A 53 -5.38 -4.93 2.83
C LEU A 53 -5.12 -3.84 1.80
N ALA A 54 -5.70 -3.97 0.61
CA ALA A 54 -5.38 -3.14 -0.55
C ALA A 54 -6.56 -3.08 -1.52
N PHE A 55 -6.75 -1.92 -2.17
CA PHE A 55 -7.66 -1.81 -3.32
C PHE A 55 -6.87 -1.98 -4.61
N LEU A 56 -6.95 -3.18 -5.21
CA LEU A 56 -6.14 -3.54 -6.37
C LEU A 56 -6.92 -3.30 -7.67
N VAL A 57 -6.34 -2.52 -8.57
CA VAL A 57 -6.81 -2.40 -9.96
C VAL A 57 -5.90 -3.27 -10.83
N ARG A 58 -6.50 -4.19 -11.58
CA ARG A 58 -5.76 -5.14 -12.42
C ARG A 58 -6.20 -5.12 -13.86
N ASP A 59 -5.26 -5.43 -14.75
CA ASP A 59 -5.52 -5.67 -16.16
C ASP A 59 -5.86 -7.14 -16.44
N GLU A 60 -6.20 -7.44 -17.69
CA GLU A 60 -6.54 -8.78 -18.17
C GLU A 60 -5.41 -9.81 -18.01
N ASN A 61 -4.17 -9.34 -17.83
CA ASN A 61 -2.97 -10.17 -17.67
C ASN A 61 -2.54 -10.29 -16.19
N TRP A 62 -3.43 -9.95 -15.25
CA TRP A 62 -3.17 -9.95 -13.80
C TRP A 62 -2.10 -8.94 -13.36
N GLY A 63 -1.69 -8.03 -14.24
CA GLY A 63 -0.83 -6.91 -13.92
C GLY A 63 -1.55 -5.99 -12.94
N THR A 64 -0.87 -5.60 -11.86
CA THR A 64 -1.44 -4.70 -10.85
C THR A 64 -0.96 -3.28 -11.13
N TYR A 65 -1.89 -2.34 -11.28
CA TYR A 65 -1.55 -0.93 -11.42
C TYR A 65 -1.05 -0.37 -10.09
N VAL A 66 0.02 0.39 -10.15
CA VAL A 66 0.50 1.19 -9.03
C VAL A 66 -0.25 2.52 -9.07
N PRO A 67 -1.19 2.79 -8.14
CA PRO A 67 -1.92 4.05 -8.14
C PRO A 67 -0.99 5.22 -7.84
N ALA A 68 -1.22 6.35 -8.52
CA ALA A 68 -0.70 7.63 -8.06
C ALA A 68 -1.55 8.10 -6.86
N VAL A 69 -0.94 8.19 -5.69
CA VAL A 69 -1.59 8.67 -4.47
C VAL A 69 -1.37 10.18 -4.34
N SER A 70 -2.46 10.93 -4.22
CA SER A 70 -2.50 12.37 -3.96
C SER A 70 -3.34 12.67 -2.71
N ASP A 71 -3.21 13.90 -2.20
CA ASP A 71 -4.03 14.41 -1.10
C ASP A 71 -3.98 13.52 0.16
N LEU A 72 -2.82 12.88 0.39
CA LEU A 72 -2.61 12.00 1.53
C LEU A 72 -2.59 12.81 2.83
N VAL A 73 -3.62 12.60 3.65
CA VAL A 73 -3.71 13.14 5.01
C VAL A 73 -3.66 11.96 5.98
N VAL A 74 -2.79 12.07 6.98
CA VAL A 74 -2.66 11.10 8.06
C VAL A 74 -2.73 11.86 9.39
N ASP A 75 -3.75 11.60 10.18
CA ASP A 75 -3.84 12.04 11.58
C ASP A 75 -3.60 10.82 12.48
N GLN A 76 -2.67 10.91 13.41
CA GLN A 76 -2.37 9.84 14.35
C GLN A 76 -2.33 10.38 15.77
N ARG A 77 -3.09 9.71 16.63
CA ARG A 77 -3.22 9.97 18.07
C ARG A 77 -2.77 8.73 18.85
N ALA A 78 -2.93 8.76 20.16
CA ALA A 78 -2.50 7.66 21.03
C ALA A 78 -3.34 6.37 20.84
N ASP A 79 -4.64 6.53 20.64
CA ASP A 79 -5.66 5.49 20.63
C ASP A 79 -6.37 5.33 19.28
N SER A 80 -5.93 6.09 18.28
CA SER A 80 -6.55 6.14 16.96
C SER A 80 -5.61 6.68 15.89
N PHE A 81 -5.85 6.29 14.64
CA PHE A 81 -5.35 6.98 13.46
C PHE A 81 -6.44 7.05 12.39
N SER A 82 -6.36 8.08 11.54
CA SER A 82 -7.14 8.18 10.31
C SER A 82 -6.23 8.50 9.13
N VAL A 83 -6.56 7.91 7.99
CA VAL A 83 -5.89 8.15 6.72
C VAL A 83 -6.95 8.47 5.69
N SER A 84 -6.72 9.52 4.91
CA SER A 84 -7.49 9.77 3.69
C SER A 84 -6.55 10.07 2.54
N TYR A 85 -6.90 9.60 1.35
CA TYR A 85 -6.15 9.91 0.14
C TYR A 85 -7.02 9.70 -1.10
N ARG A 86 -6.57 10.28 -2.22
CA ARG A 86 -7.08 10.00 -3.56
C ARG A 86 -6.06 9.14 -4.30
N ALA A 87 -6.50 8.02 -4.87
CA ALA A 87 -5.67 7.13 -5.68
C ALA A 87 -6.18 7.13 -7.12
N THR A 88 -5.28 7.44 -8.06
CA THR A 88 -5.58 7.43 -9.51
C THR A 88 -4.81 6.32 -10.20
N CYS A 89 -5.53 5.41 -10.86
CA CYS A 89 -4.98 4.42 -11.77
C CYS A 89 -5.26 4.85 -13.21
N GLU A 90 -4.21 5.04 -14.01
CA GLU A 90 -4.34 5.47 -15.40
C GLU A 90 -3.45 4.63 -16.33
N ARG A 91 -4.04 4.12 -17.42
CA ARG A 91 -3.30 3.42 -18.47
C ARG A 91 -4.08 3.43 -19.78
N GLY A 92 -3.39 3.74 -20.90
CA GLY A 92 -3.96 3.64 -22.24
C GLY A 92 -5.24 4.47 -22.43
N GLY A 93 -5.31 5.66 -21.83
CA GLY A 93 -6.48 6.54 -21.89
C GLY A 93 -7.65 6.14 -20.98
N ARG A 94 -7.53 5.04 -20.22
CA ARG A 94 -8.51 4.64 -19.19
C ARG A 94 -8.05 5.16 -17.83
N ARG A 95 -8.97 5.75 -17.08
CA ARG A 95 -8.71 6.32 -15.74
C ARG A 95 -9.74 5.84 -14.74
N LEU A 96 -9.27 5.31 -13.61
CA LEU A 96 -10.07 5.05 -12.43
C LEU A 96 -9.54 5.91 -11.29
N VAL A 97 -10.44 6.56 -10.56
CA VAL A 97 -10.09 7.30 -9.35
C VAL A 97 -10.88 6.75 -8.18
N CYS A 98 -10.20 6.46 -7.08
CA CYS A 98 -10.82 6.11 -5.82
C CYS A 98 -10.40 7.10 -4.73
N GLU A 99 -11.33 7.38 -3.83
CA GLU A 99 -11.07 8.08 -2.57
C GLU A 99 -11.14 7.02 -1.48
N ALA A 100 -10.12 6.97 -0.65
CA ALA A 100 -10.00 6.00 0.43
C ALA A 100 -10.04 6.73 1.76
N HIS A 101 -10.75 6.13 2.72
CA HIS A 101 -10.70 6.49 4.12
C HIS A 101 -10.40 5.24 4.93
N ILE A 102 -9.46 5.34 5.87
CA ILE A 102 -9.04 4.24 6.72
C ILE A 102 -8.99 4.78 8.15
N ASP A 103 -9.74 4.15 9.03
CA ASP A 103 -9.68 4.40 10.46
C ASP A 103 -9.12 3.17 11.17
N GLY A 104 -8.23 3.40 12.13
CA GLY A 104 -7.79 2.40 13.08
C GLY A 104 -8.00 2.89 14.49
N ARG A 105 -8.66 2.10 15.33
CA ARG A 105 -8.95 2.42 16.73
C ARG A 105 -8.47 1.32 17.64
N SER A 106 -8.05 1.68 18.86
CA SER A 106 -7.50 0.72 19.82
C SER A 106 -8.53 -0.24 20.39
N ASP A 107 -9.81 0.08 20.27
CA ASP A 107 -10.96 -0.74 20.69
C ASP A 107 -11.42 -1.73 19.61
N GLY A 108 -10.84 -1.68 18.41
CA GLY A 108 -11.17 -2.57 17.30
C GLY A 108 -12.51 -2.28 16.62
N CYS A 109 -13.09 -1.09 16.81
CA CYS A 109 -14.34 -0.65 16.19
C CYS A 109 -14.12 0.32 15.02
#